data_AF-A0A438DH15-F1
#
_entry.id   AF-A0A438DH15-F1
#
_cell.length_a   1.000
_cell.length_b   1.000
_cell.length_c   1.000
_cell.angle_alpha   90.00
_cell.angle_beta   90.00
_cell.angle_gamma   90.00
#
_symmetry.space_group_name_H-M   'P 1'
#
loop_
_entity.id
_entity.type
_entity.pdbx_description
1 polymer ?
#
loop_
_entity_poly.entity_id
_entity_poly.type
_entity_poly.pdbx_seq_one_letter_code
_entity_poly.pdbx_strand_id
1 'polypeptide(L)' 'MVMFSATWPLPVHQLAQEFMDPNPVKVVIGSEDLAANHDVMQIVEVLDDRSRDERLLTLLGKYHKSQRYLSHHL' A
#
# COMPACT_ATOMS: atom_id res chain seq x y z
N MET A 1 1.65 8.12 -25.54
CA MET A 1 2.19 8.29 -24.16
C MET A 1 1.84 7.06 -23.32
N VAL A 2 2.51 6.79 -22.18
CA VAL A 2 2.17 5.65 -21.30
C VAL A 2 2.10 6.10 -19.84
N MET A 3 1.09 5.63 -19.10
CA MET A 3 0.90 5.88 -17.67
C MET A 3 0.83 4.54 -16.93
N PHE A 4 1.43 4.49 -15.74
CA PHE A 4 1.45 3.31 -14.88
C PHE A 4 1.08 3.71 -13.46
N SER A 5 0.23 2.91 -12.80
CA SER A 5 -0.11 3.11 -11.39
C SER A 5 -0.71 1.83 -10.81
N ALA A 6 -0.53 1.63 -9.50
CA ALA A 6 -1.22 0.59 -8.74
C ALA A 6 -2.67 0.98 -8.40
N THR A 7 -3.01 2.27 -8.50
CA THR A 7 -4.36 2.78 -8.24
C THR A 7 -4.82 3.70 -9.38
N TRP A 8 -6.10 3.68 -9.70
CA TRP A 8 -6.63 4.45 -10.83
C TRP A 8 -7.98 5.12 -10.50
N PRO A 9 -8.02 6.04 -9.52
CA PRO A 9 -9.25 6.73 -9.12
C PRO A 9 -9.72 7.77 -10.14
N LEU A 10 -10.96 8.25 -10.01
CA LEU A 10 -11.58 9.18 -10.97
C LEU A 10 -10.75 10.46 -11.27
N PRO A 11 -10.08 11.12 -10.30
CA PRO A 11 -9.25 12.28 -10.62
C PRO A 11 -8.07 11.95 -11.55
N VAL A 12 -7.49 10.75 -11.41
CA VAL A 12 -6.40 10.28 -12.28
C VAL A 12 -6.94 9.96 -13.68
N HIS A 13 -8.17 9.46 -13.79
CA HIS A 13 -8.84 9.30 -15.08
C HIS A 13 -8.97 10.63 -15.85
N GLN A 14 -9.39 11.70 -15.17
CA GLN A 14 -9.54 13.02 -15.78
C GLN A 14 -8.19 13.55 -16.27
N LEU A 15 -7.17 13.45 -15.42
CA LEU A 15 -5.80 13.82 -15.80
C LEU A 15 -5.34 13.01 -17.03
N ALA A 16 -5.58 11.70 -17.06
CA ALA A 16 -5.18 10.87 -18.19
C ALA A 16 -5.85 11.30 -19.51
N GLN A 17 -7.10 11.76 -19.48
CA GLN A 17 -7.80 12.26 -20.68
C GLN A 17 -7.20 13.55 -21.25
N GLU A 18 -6.53 14.37 -20.43
CA GLU A 18 -5.90 15.61 -20.87
C GLU A 18 -4.57 15.39 -21.58
N PHE A 19 -3.84 14.32 -21.22
CA PHE A 19 -2.47 14.11 -21.68
C PHE A 19 -2.29 12.89 -22.60
N MET A 20 -3.19 11.89 -22.56
CA MET A 20 -3.09 10.67 -23.39
C MET A 20 -3.70 10.88 -24.77
N ASP A 21 -3.26 10.05 -25.72
CA ASP A 21 -3.89 9.95 -27.04
C ASP A 21 -5.41 9.63 -26.89
N PRO A 22 -6.29 10.11 -27.79
CA PRO A 22 -7.75 10.01 -27.61
C PRO A 22 -8.32 8.60 -27.45
N ASN A 23 -7.58 7.57 -27.89
CA ASN A 23 -8.00 6.17 -27.82
C ASN A 23 -6.93 5.32 -27.09
N PRO A 24 -6.75 5.49 -25.76
CA PRO A 24 -5.76 4.73 -25.03
C PRO A 24 -6.26 3.31 -24.74
N VAL A 25 -5.35 2.34 -24.73
CA VAL A 25 -5.65 0.98 -24.23
C VAL A 25 -5.35 0.94 -22.74
N LYS A 26 -6.37 0.64 -21.92
CA LYS A 26 -6.21 0.40 -20.48
C LYS A 26 -6.06 -1.09 -20.20
N VAL A 27 -5.02 -1.46 -19.47
CA VAL A 27 -4.80 -2.83 -18.98
C VAL A 27 -4.79 -2.79 -17.46
N VAL A 28 -5.56 -3.67 -16.83
CA VAL A 28 -5.63 -3.83 -15.37
C VAL A 28 -5.19 -5.25 -15.01
N ILE A 29 -4.39 -5.37 -13.96
CA ILE A 29 -3.96 -6.66 -13.41
C ILE A 29 -4.57 -6.79 -12.00
N GLY A 30 -5.27 -7.89 -11.75
CA GLY A 30 -6.00 -8.10 -10.50
C GLY A 30 -7.43 -7.58 -10.58
N SER A 31 -7.83 -6.75 -9.61
CA SER A 31 -9.18 -6.17 -9.50
C SER A 31 -9.27 -4.82 -10.21
N GLU A 32 -10.43 -4.53 -10.81
CA GLU A 32 -10.76 -3.18 -11.29
C GLU A 32 -11.03 -2.20 -10.15
N ASP A 33 -11.60 -2.70 -9.05
CA ASP A 33 -11.78 -1.96 -7.81
C ASP A 33 -10.47 -1.87 -7.02
N LEU A 34 -10.40 -0.87 -6.12
CA LEU A 34 -9.24 -0.68 -5.23
C LEU A 34 -8.97 -1.96 -4.43
N ALA A 35 -7.86 -2.61 -4.75
CA ALA A 35 -7.40 -3.80 -4.05
C ALA A 35 -5.98 -3.57 -3.56
N ALA A 36 -5.73 -3.96 -2.30
CA ALA A 36 -4.39 -4.10 -1.78
C ALA A 36 -3.79 -5.44 -2.23
N ASN A 37 -2.47 -5.52 -2.24
CA ASN A 37 -1.77 -6.76 -2.57
C ASN A 37 -2.18 -7.89 -1.60
N HIS A 38 -2.62 -9.02 -2.15
CA HIS A 38 -3.09 -10.20 -1.42
C HIS A 38 -2.01 -10.86 -0.54
N ASP A 39 -0.74 -10.70 -0.90
CA ASP A 39 0.37 -11.27 -0.12
C ASP A 39 0.66 -10.48 1.17
N VAL A 40 0.08 -9.28 1.32
CA VAL A 40 0.29 -8.41 2.47
C VAL A 40 -0.84 -8.60 3.48
N MET A 41 -0.52 -9.19 4.63
CA MET A 41 -1.43 -9.26 5.77
C MET A 41 -1.70 -7.86 6.32
N GLN A 42 -2.97 -7.46 6.35
CA GLN A 42 -3.42 -6.16 6.85
C GLN A 42 -4.12 -6.34 8.19
N ILE A 43 -3.63 -5.64 9.22
CA ILE A 43 -4.19 -5.66 10.58
C ILE A 43 -4.70 -4.26 10.90
N VAL A 44 -5.97 -4.14 11.28
CA VAL A 44 -6.60 -2.88 11.68
C VAL A 44 -6.89 -2.93 13.17
N GLU A 45 -6.41 -1.94 13.92
CA GLU A 45 -6.63 -1.80 15.35
C GLU A 45 -7.35 -0.48 15.63
N VAL A 46 -8.48 -0.55 16.33
CA VAL A 46 -9.20 0.64 16.78
C VAL A 46 -8.70 0.98 18.18
N LEU A 47 -8.13 2.17 18.33
CA LEU A 47 -7.41 2.58 19.52
C LEU A 47 -7.85 3.99 19.92
N ASP A 48 -7.82 4.26 21.22
CA ASP A 48 -7.91 5.64 21.72
C ASP A 48 -6.65 6.42 21.29
N ASP A 49 -6.81 7.69 20.94
CA ASP A 49 -5.71 8.52 20.43
C ASP A 49 -4.49 8.55 21.36
N ARG A 50 -4.73 8.56 22.67
CA ARG A 50 -3.68 8.56 23.70
C ARG A 50 -2.86 7.26 23.75
N SER A 51 -3.39 6.16 23.21
CA SER A 51 -2.74 4.85 23.23
C SER A 51 -1.88 4.56 22.00
N ARG A 52 -1.90 5.44 20.98
CA ARG A 52 -1.16 5.24 19.72
C ARG A 52 0.35 5.15 19.94
N ASP A 53 0.90 6.01 20.80
CA ASP A 53 2.35 6.06 21.05
C ASP A 53 2.86 4.80 21.77
N GLU A 54 2.14 4.36 22.81
CA GLU A 54 2.46 3.12 23.53
C GLU A 54 2.33 1.90 22.62
N ARG A 55 1.29 1.87 21.77
CA ARG A 55 1.10 0.81 20.78
C ARG A 55 2.26 0.76 19.79
N LEU A 56 2.70 1.91 19.29
CA LEU A 56 3.83 1.99 18.36
C LEU A 56 5.10 1.41 18.98
N LEU A 57 5.45 1.79 20.21
CA LEU A 57 6.63 1.26 20.91
C LEU A 57 6.54 -0.26 21.10
N THR A 58 5.34 -0.77 21.41
CA THR A 58 5.08 -2.21 21.52
C THR A 58 5.33 -2.93 20.19
N LEU A 59 4.80 -2.40 19.08
CA LEU A 59 4.99 -2.97 17.73
C LEU A 59 6.46 -2.93 17.29
N LEU A 60 7.14 -1.79 17.51
CA LEU A 60 8.57 -1.66 17.24
C LEU A 60 9.38 -2.68 18.05
N GLY A 61 9.12 -2.81 19.35
CA GLY A 61 9.77 -3.80 20.21
C GLY A 61 9.55 -5.24 19.72
N LYS A 62 8.36 -5.57 19.24
CA LYS A 62 8.02 -6.89 18.70
C LYS A 62 8.79 -7.20 17.41
N TYR A 63 8.81 -6.29 16.44
CA TYR A 63 9.34 -6.56 15.09
C TYR A 63 10.83 -6.20 14.90
N HIS A 64 11.38 -5.22 15.63
CA HIS A 64 12.82 -4.91 15.55
C HIS A 64 13.69 -5.88 16.34
N LYS A 65 13.20 -6.45 17.46
CA LYS A 65 13.96 -7.47 18.19
C LYS A 65 14.06 -8.79 17.41
N SER A 66 13.04 -9.15 16.63
CA SER A 66 13.06 -10.37 15.83
C SER A 66 14.08 -10.33 14.69
N GLN A 67 14.41 -9.15 14.15
CA GLN A 67 15.42 -9.03 13.09
C GLN A 67 16.85 -9.29 13.55
N ARG A 68 17.17 -9.00 14.82
CA ARG A 68 18.54 -9.16 15.35
C ARG A 68 18.91 -10.63 15.62
N TYR A 69 17.94 -11.53 15.74
CA TYR A 69 18.18 -12.98 15.85
C TYR A 69 18.53 -13.62 14.49
N LEU A 70 18.04 -13.08 13.38
CA LEU A 70 18.31 -13.61 12.04
C LEU A 70 19.65 -13.14 11.46
N SER A 71 20.20 -12.02 11.93
CA SER A 71 21.49 -11.48 11.47
C SER A 71 22.72 -12.09 12.16
N HIS A 72 22.54 -12.86 13.24
CA HIS A 72 23.65 -13.45 14.02
C HIS A 72 23.82 -14.97 13.78
N HIS A 73 23.07 -15.58 12.86
CA HIS A 73 23.14 -17.01 12.53
C HIS A 73 23.43 -17.26 11.03
N LEU A 74 24.05 -16.30 10.36
CA LEU A 74 24.70 -16.44 9.06
C LEU A 74 26.18 -16.07 9.19
#